data_AF-A0A5J4PD60-F1
#
_entry.id   AF-A0A5J4PD60-F1
#
_cell.length_a   1.000
_cell.length_b   1.000
_cell.length_c   1.000
_cell.angle_alpha   90.00
_cell.angle_beta   90.00
_cell.angle_gamma   90.00
#
_symmetry.space_group_name_H-M   'P 1'
#
loop_
_entity.id
_entity.type
_entity.pdbx_description
1 polymer ?
#
loop_
_entity_poly.entity_id
_entity_poly.type
_entity_poly.pdbx_seq_one_letter_code
_entity_poly.pdbx_strand_id
1 'polypeptide(L)'
;MKKIFILVLTSVLCVNVFAQKGDKTTGLNLGYGANTSNPLIGVRGTYNLTDYVTVIPSINHFVKYENVSGLETNMDFTYFF
;
A
#
# COMPACT_ATOMS: atom_id res chain seq x y z
N MET A 1 -3.90 4.48 -28.39
CA MET A 1 -3.43 4.89 -27.04
C MET A 1 -4.50 4.70 -25.94
N LYS A 2 -5.75 5.16 -26.12
CA LYS A 2 -6.83 4.96 -25.11
C LYS A 2 -7.10 3.50 -24.72
N LYS A 3 -6.98 2.54 -25.66
CA LYS A 3 -7.27 1.11 -25.41
C LYS A 3 -6.27 0.43 -24.47
N ILE A 4 -4.99 0.82 -24.52
CA ILE A 4 -3.95 0.31 -23.61
C ILE A 4 -4.18 0.88 -22.20
N PHE A 5 -4.52 2.16 -22.11
CA PHE A 5 -4.85 2.81 -20.84
C PHE A 5 -6.04 2.13 -20.15
N ILE A 6 -7.10 1.82 -20.91
CA ILE A 6 -8.28 1.09 -20.40
C ILE A 6 -7.90 -0.33 -19.94
N LEU A 7 -7.05 -1.04 -20.69
CA LEU A 7 -6.60 -2.38 -20.31
C LEU A 7 -5.82 -2.38 -18.99
N VAL A 8 -4.91 -1.42 -18.80
CA VAL A 8 -4.16 -1.24 -17.56
C VAL A 8 -5.10 -0.89 -16.41
N LEU A 9 -6.04 0.04 -16.63
CA LEU A 9 -7.02 0.44 -15.60
C LEU A 9 -7.89 -0.75 -15.17
N THR A 10 -8.40 -1.54 -16.12
CA THR A 10 -9.22 -2.73 -15.84
C THR A 10 -8.40 -3.81 -15.12
N SER A 11 -7.12 -4.00 -15.46
CA SER A 11 -6.26 -4.97 -14.75
C SER A 11 -5.99 -4.58 -13.29
N VAL A 12 -5.90 -3.29 -12.97
CA VAL A 12 -5.72 -2.80 -11.60
C VAL A 12 -7.01 -2.97 -10.78
N LEU A 13 -8.18 -2.80 -11.40
CA LEU A 13 -9.48 -2.96 -10.74
C LEU A 13 -9.89 -4.42 -10.51
N CYS A 14 -9.32 -5.36 -11.27
CA CYS A 14 -9.63 -6.79 -11.13
C CYS A 14 -8.89 -7.49 -9.98
N VAL A 15 -8.01 -6.81 -9.24
CA VAL A 15 -7.31 -7.37 -8.08
C VAL A 15 -8.23 -7.33 -6.85
N ASN A 16 -9.33 -8.08 -6.91
CA ASN A 16 -10.12 -8.37 -5.72
C ASN A 16 -9.42 -9.51 -4.97
N VAL A 17 -8.69 -9.14 -3.93
CA VAL A 17 -8.05 -10.07 -3.00
C VAL A 17 -9.15 -10.87 -2.32
N PHE A 18 -9.30 -12.14 -2.72
CA PHE A 18 -10.13 -13.09 -1.97
C PHE A 18 -9.54 -13.23 -0.57
N ALA A 19 -10.23 -12.70 0.44
CA ALA A 19 -9.90 -12.90 1.85
C ALA A 19 -10.14 -14.38 2.19
N GLN A 20 -9.09 -15.21 2.05
CA GLN A 20 -9.10 -16.60 2.50
C GLN A 20 -8.57 -16.65 3.94
N LYS A 21 -9.31 -17.40 4.77
CA LYS A 21 -9.12 -17.59 6.21
C LYS A 21 -7.63 -17.62 6.61
N GLY A 22 -7.24 -16.64 7.42
CA GLY A 22 -5.86 -16.27 7.68
C GLY A 22 -5.52 -14.97 6.94
N ASP A 23 -6.34 -13.93 7.17
CA ASP A 23 -6.52 -12.78 6.28
C ASP A 23 -5.21 -12.01 6.12
N LYS A 24 -4.50 -12.39 5.07
CA LYS A 24 -3.35 -11.67 4.56
C LYS A 24 -3.81 -10.84 3.40
N THR A 25 -3.60 -9.54 3.48
CA THR A 25 -3.82 -8.65 2.35
C THR A 25 -2.51 -7.99 2.00
N THR A 26 -2.28 -7.79 0.71
CA THR A 26 -1.22 -6.93 0.23
C THR A 26 -1.86 -5.83 -0.59
N GLY A 27 -1.40 -4.61 -0.40
CA GLY A 27 -1.92 -3.42 -1.04
C GLY A 27 -0.79 -2.50 -1.49
N LEU A 28 -1.11 -1.66 -2.48
CA LEU A 28 -0.25 -0.56 -2.90
C LEU A 28 -0.70 0.71 -2.19
N ASN A 29 0.25 1.49 -1.70
CA ASN A 29 0.04 2.83 -1.17
C ASN A 29 0.47 3.84 -2.22
N LEU A 30 -0.40 4.81 -2.52
CA LEU A 30 -0.07 6.00 -3.30
C LEU A 30 -0.39 7.21 -2.46
N GLY A 31 0.53 8.18 -2.42
CA GLY A 31 0.36 9.36 -1.57
C GLY A 31 1.18 10.55 -2.05
N TYR A 32 1.12 11.63 -1.28
CA TYR A 32 1.88 12.85 -1.52
C TYR A 32 2.35 13.40 -0.18
N GLY A 33 3.66 13.59 -0.04
CA GLY A 33 4.25 14.15 1.17
C GLY A 33 4.00 15.65 1.24
N ALA A 34 3.12 16.10 2.12
CA ALA A 34 2.80 17.54 2.23
C ALA A 34 4.03 18.40 2.59
N ASN A 35 4.97 17.87 3.37
CA ASN A 35 6.17 18.60 3.80
C ASN A 35 7.32 18.54 2.80
N THR A 36 7.37 17.51 1.96
CA THR A 36 8.46 17.29 1.00
C THR A 36 8.04 17.59 -0.44
N SER A 37 6.74 17.70 -0.70
CA SER A 37 6.14 17.86 -2.02
C SER A 37 6.46 16.70 -2.99
N ASN A 38 6.81 15.54 -2.45
CA ASN A 38 7.14 14.34 -3.22
C ASN A 38 5.92 13.41 -3.36
N PRO A 39 5.66 12.85 -4.56
CA PRO A 39 4.77 11.71 -4.67
C PRO A 39 5.40 10.48 -3.98
N LEU A 40 4.54 9.65 -3.41
CA LEU A 40 4.89 8.45 -2.68
C LEU A 40 4.25 7.23 -3.35
N ILE A 41 5.03 6.17 -3.46
CA ILE A 41 4.56 4.84 -3.81
C ILE A 41 5.08 3.84 -2.80
N GLY A 42 4.22 2.93 -2.35
CA GLY A 42 4.58 1.96 -1.34
C GLY A 42 3.79 0.68 -1.43
N VAL A 43 4.15 -0.25 -0.57
CA VAL A 43 3.49 -1.53 -0.37
C VAL A 43 3.11 -1.66 1.10
N ARG A 44 1.93 -2.22 1.35
CA ARG A 44 1.41 -2.51 2.69
C ARG A 44 0.98 -3.96 2.73
N GLY A 45 1.38 -4.66 3.78
CA GLY A 45 0.88 -6.00 4.07
C GLY A 45 0.06 -5.96 5.35
N THR A 46 -1.10 -6.59 5.37
CA THR A 46 -1.89 -6.84 6.58
C THR A 46 -1.80 -8.32 6.89
N TYR A 47 -1.60 -8.67 8.16
CA TYR A 47 -1.59 -10.05 8.62
C TYR A 47 -2.33 -10.15 9.96
N ASN A 48 -3.39 -10.96 10.00
CA ASN A 48 -4.06 -11.31 11.25
C ASN A 48 -3.24 -12.36 12.01
N LEU A 49 -2.59 -11.95 13.10
CA LEU A 49 -1.85 -12.86 14.00
C LEU A 49 -2.82 -13.77 14.77
N THR A 50 -3.95 -13.20 15.18
CA THR A 50 -5.08 -13.89 15.84
C THR A 50 -6.39 -13.23 15.40
N ASP A 51 -7.53 -13.75 15.84
CA ASP A 51 -8.85 -13.14 15.59
C ASP A 51 -8.99 -11.72 16.17
N TYR A 52 -8.09 -11.33 17.09
CA TYR A 52 -8.12 -10.04 17.78
C TYR A 52 -6.92 -9.16 17.48
N VAL A 53 -5.86 -9.68 16.85
CA VAL A 53 -4.60 -8.96 16.67
C VAL A 53 -4.20 -8.98 15.20
N THR A 54 -3.99 -7.80 14.64
CA THR A 54 -3.51 -7.59 13.28
C THR A 54 -2.21 -6.81 13.29
N VAL A 55 -1.26 -7.22 12.45
CA VAL A 55 -0.02 -6.49 12.18
C VAL A 55 0.00 -5.99 10.75
N ILE A 56 0.52 -4.78 10.56
CA ILE A 56 0.48 -4.12 9.25
C ILE A 56 1.83 -3.46 8.94
N PRO A 57 2.82 -4.23 8.43
CA PRO A 57 4.04 -3.64 7.89
C PRO A 57 3.77 -2.84 6.61
N SER A 58 4.48 -1.72 6.45
CA SER A 58 4.53 -0.99 5.18
C SER A 58 5.91 -0.42 4.88
N ILE A 59 6.20 -0.33 3.58
CA ILE A 59 7.38 0.35 3.04
C ILE A 59 6.88 1.34 1.99
N ASN A 60 7.30 2.59 2.12
CA ASN A 60 6.93 3.66 1.19
C ASN A 60 8.19 4.36 0.67
N HIS A 61 8.27 4.53 -0.64
CA HIS A 61 9.33 5.29 -1.30
C HIS A 61 8.78 6.65 -1.74
N PHE A 62 9.43 7.72 -1.29
CA PHE A 62 9.20 9.07 -1.79
C PHE A 62 10.02 9.27 -3.06
N VAL A 63 9.33 9.32 -4.19
CA VAL A 63 9.93 9.53 -5.51
C VAL A 63 10.63 10.88 -5.52
N LYS A 64 11.88 10.92 -6.00
CA LYS A 64 12.72 12.11 -5.95
C LYS A 64 12.03 13.32 -6.60
N TYR A 65 11.98 14.42 -5.86
CA TYR A 65 11.45 15.73 -6.28
C TYR A 65 12.32 16.81 -5.62
N GLU A 66 12.74 17.82 -6.38
CA GLU A 66 13.62 18.90 -5.92
C GLU A 66 14.83 18.45 -5.08
N ASN A 67 15.48 17.37 -5.52
CA ASN A 67 16.64 16.73 -4.86
C ASN A 67 16.38 16.00 -3.55
N VAL A 68 15.15 15.99 -3.05
CA VAL A 68 14.76 15.23 -1.86
C VAL A 68 14.12 13.92 -2.30
N SER A 69 14.52 12.81 -1.68
CA SER A 69 13.88 11.50 -1.79
C SER A 69 13.98 10.80 -0.46
N GLY A 70 13.15 9.80 -0.21
CA GLY A 70 13.10 9.14 1.08
C GLY A 70 12.59 7.71 1.00
N LEU A 71 12.87 6.96 2.06
CA LEU A 71 12.27 5.68 2.34
C LEU A 71 11.66 5.76 3.73
N GLU A 72 10.43 5.32 3.85
CA GLU A 72 9.71 5.20 5.11
C GLU A 72 9.34 3.73 5.33
N THR A 73 9.56 3.25 6.54
CA THR A 73 9.18 1.92 6.98
C THR A 73 8.28 2.05 8.20
N ASN A 74 7.08 1.49 8.16
CA ASN A 74 6.17 1.49 9.31
C ASN A 74 5.73 0.08 9.67
N MET A 75 5.29 -0.08 10.91
CA MET A 75 4.65 -1.29 11.42
C MET A 75 3.49 -0.88 12.32
N ASP A 76 2.27 -1.13 11.86
CA ASP A 76 1.07 -0.85 12.66
C ASP A 76 0.59 -2.12 13.37
N PHE A 77 -0.06 -1.92 14.53
CA PHE A 77 -0.67 -2.97 15.32
C PHE A 77 -2.11 -2.58 15.64
N THR A 78 -3.05 -3.48 15.41
CA THR A 78 -4.47 -3.27 15.73
C THR A 78 -4.95 -4.39 16.66
N TYR A 79 -5.64 -4.02 17.72
CA TYR A 79 -6.33 -4.94 18.63
C TYR A 79 -7.84 -4.71 18.60
N PHE A 80 -8.62 -5.77 18.42
CA PHE A 80 -10.09 -5.74 18.42
C PHE A 80 -10.62 -6.22 19.79
N PHE A 81 -11.59 -5.48 20.35
CA PHE A 81 -12.27 -5.75 21.62
C PHE A 81 -13.74 -6.13 21.41
#